data_AF-A0A2C6CT17-F1
#
_entry.id   AF-A0A2C6CT17-F1
#
_cell.length_a   1.000
_cell.length_b   1.000
_cell.length_c   1.000
_cell.angle_alpha   90.00
_cell.angle_beta   90.00
_cell.angle_gamma   90.00
#
_symmetry.space_group_name_H-M   'P 1'
#
loop_
_entity.id
_entity.type
_entity.pdbx_description
1 polymer ?
#
loop_
_entity_poly.entity_id
_entity_poly.type
_entity_poly.pdbx_seq_one_letter_code
_entity_poly.pdbx_strand_id
1 'polypeptide(L)'
;MPSKRMQTLLKQLVEHGIQDQHVLQAIAAVPREHFVDEALSHQAYDNTALPIGAGQTISQPYTVARMTELLHLTPDSRVLEIGTGSGYQTAVLAHIVSHIYSVERIKSLQWQAKRRLKQLDLHNVSTRHSDGWEGWKVRGPFDAIIVTAAPAEIPEALVEQLADGGRMVLPVGEQNQSQSLQLVERHGDNITVTTIEPVRFVPLVKGDLA
;
A
#
# COMPACT_ATOMS: atom_id res chain seq x y z
N MET A 1 -18.41 16.13 5.69
CA MET A 1 -17.62 16.45 6.92
C MET A 1 -17.15 15.12 7.52
N PRO A 2 -15.85 14.93 7.79
CA PRO A 2 -15.34 13.69 8.37
C PRO A 2 -15.95 13.41 9.75
N SER A 3 -16.11 12.13 10.10
CA SER A 3 -16.59 11.73 11.43
C SER A 3 -15.61 12.20 12.53
N LYS A 4 -16.07 12.32 13.78
CA LYS A 4 -15.19 12.69 14.92
C LYS A 4 -13.99 11.73 15.05
N ARG A 5 -14.22 10.42 14.82
CA ARG A 5 -13.15 9.39 14.83
C ARG A 5 -12.11 9.64 13.74
N MET A 6 -12.55 9.95 12.52
CA MET A 6 -11.67 10.32 11.42
C MET A 6 -10.89 11.60 11.74
N GLN A 7 -11.53 12.63 12.29
CA GLN A 7 -10.83 13.88 12.67
C GLN A 7 -9.73 13.63 13.71
N THR A 8 -10.00 12.79 14.71
CA THR A 8 -8.99 12.38 15.69
C THR A 8 -7.84 11.64 15.03
N LEU A 9 -8.12 10.70 14.13
CA LEU A 9 -7.09 9.98 13.38
C LEU A 9 -6.21 10.94 12.57
N LEU A 10 -6.82 11.82 11.77
CA LEU A 10 -6.08 12.78 10.94
C LEU A 10 -5.20 13.71 11.79
N LYS A 11 -5.69 14.16 12.95
CA LYS A 11 -4.90 14.94 13.89
C LYS A 11 -3.68 14.15 14.38
N GLN A 12 -3.86 12.89 14.75
CA GLN A 12 -2.74 12.02 15.15
C GLN A 12 -1.72 11.86 14.01
N LEU A 13 -2.16 11.65 12.77
CA LEU A 13 -1.25 11.53 11.62
C LEU A 13 -0.38 12.79 11.46
N VAL A 14 -0.97 13.98 11.56
CA VAL A 14 -0.24 15.24 11.52
C VAL A 14 0.75 15.38 12.68
N GLU A 15 0.33 15.01 13.90
CA GLU A 15 1.22 15.00 15.07
C GLU A 15 2.41 14.03 14.92
N HIS A 16 2.25 12.96 14.14
CA HIS A 16 3.31 12.01 13.80
C HIS A 16 4.12 12.42 12.55
N GLY A 17 3.90 13.63 12.03
CA GLY A 17 4.73 14.21 10.98
C GLY A 17 4.25 13.99 9.55
N ILE A 18 3.01 13.50 9.34
CA ILE A 18 2.39 13.48 8.01
C ILE A 18 1.95 14.91 7.65
N GLN A 19 2.53 15.47 6.58
CA GLN A 19 2.36 16.85 6.14
C GLN A 19 1.62 16.99 4.81
N ASP A 20 1.63 15.94 3.98
CA ASP A 20 1.02 15.94 2.66
C ASP A 20 -0.51 16.00 2.76
N GLN A 21 -1.04 17.15 2.34
CA GLN A 21 -2.47 17.42 2.39
C GLN A 21 -3.26 16.54 1.41
N HIS A 22 -2.69 16.14 0.27
CA HIS A 22 -3.36 15.24 -0.66
C HIS A 22 -3.49 13.84 -0.06
N VAL A 23 -2.46 13.36 0.63
CA VAL A 23 -2.50 12.07 1.36
C VAL A 23 -3.53 12.10 2.48
N LEU A 24 -3.55 13.17 3.29
CA LEU A 24 -4.53 13.32 4.38
C LEU A 24 -5.96 13.40 3.85
N GLN A 25 -6.19 14.09 2.73
CA GLN A 25 -7.49 14.16 2.06
C GLN A 25 -7.93 12.80 1.50
N ALA A 26 -7.01 12.05 0.88
CA ALA A 26 -7.30 10.71 0.39
C ALA A 26 -7.68 9.75 1.54
N ILE A 27 -6.94 9.77 2.65
CA ILE A 27 -7.30 9.00 3.84
C ILE A 27 -8.67 9.42 4.39
N ALA A 28 -8.95 10.74 4.43
CA ALA A 28 -10.24 11.27 4.89
C ALA A 28 -11.43 10.82 4.02
N ALA A 29 -11.19 10.55 2.74
CA ALA A 29 -12.21 10.13 1.77
C ALA A 29 -12.52 8.62 1.83
N VAL A 30 -11.59 7.79 2.32
CA VAL A 30 -11.75 6.33 2.34
C VAL A 30 -12.37 5.86 3.67
N PRO A 31 -13.57 5.25 3.67
CA PRO A 31 -14.22 4.75 4.88
C PRO A 31 -13.54 3.46 5.36
N ARG A 32 -12.50 3.61 6.19
CA ARG A 32 -11.65 2.49 6.66
C ARG A 32 -12.43 1.36 7.34
N GLU A 33 -13.57 1.65 7.97
CA GLU A 33 -14.47 0.65 8.57
C GLU A 33 -15.02 -0.36 7.58
N HIS A 34 -15.09 -0.04 6.28
CA HIS A 34 -15.52 -1.00 5.25
C HIS A 34 -14.44 -2.02 4.90
N PHE A 35 -13.19 -1.81 5.34
CA PHE A 35 -12.03 -2.64 5.03
C PHE A 35 -11.64 -3.60 6.18
N VAL A 36 -12.43 -3.65 7.25
CA VAL A 36 -12.25 -4.53 8.40
C VAL A 36 -13.51 -5.34 8.66
N ASP A 37 -13.41 -6.36 9.50
CA ASP A 37 -14.57 -7.09 10.00
C ASP A 37 -15.49 -6.17 10.82
N GLU A 38 -16.80 -6.40 10.77
CA GLU A 38 -17.80 -5.61 11.51
C GLU A 38 -17.52 -5.61 13.01
N ALA A 39 -17.02 -6.72 13.57
CA ALA A 39 -16.62 -6.83 14.97
C ALA A 39 -15.51 -5.83 15.36
N LEU A 40 -14.69 -5.40 14.39
CA LEU A 40 -13.57 -4.47 14.57
C LEU A 40 -13.89 -3.04 14.11
N SER A 41 -15.11 -2.77 13.67
CA SER A 41 -15.54 -1.45 13.17
C SER A 41 -15.36 -0.31 14.18
N HIS A 42 -15.40 -0.62 15.48
CA HIS A 42 -15.15 0.35 16.55
C HIS A 42 -13.68 0.81 16.60
N GLN A 43 -12.74 -0.05 16.20
CA GLN A 43 -11.29 0.22 16.14
C GLN A 43 -10.81 0.66 14.76
N ALA A 44 -11.71 0.73 13.75
CA ALA A 44 -11.32 0.98 12.36
C ALA A 44 -10.49 2.26 12.17
N TYR A 45 -10.68 3.25 13.03
CA TYR A 45 -10.01 4.55 13.01
C TYR A 45 -8.91 4.70 14.05
N ASP A 46 -8.63 3.65 14.83
CA ASP A 46 -7.48 3.64 15.72
C ASP A 46 -6.21 3.59 14.86
N ASN A 47 -5.15 4.27 15.30
CA ASN A 47 -3.87 4.24 14.62
C ASN A 47 -3.13 2.91 14.90
N THR A 48 -3.72 1.79 14.49
CA THR A 48 -3.21 0.42 14.66
C THR A 48 -3.51 -0.45 13.44
N ALA A 49 -2.75 -1.53 13.28
CA ALA A 49 -3.07 -2.58 12.31
C ALA A 49 -4.19 -3.48 12.85
N LEU A 50 -5.01 -4.02 11.95
CA LEU A 50 -6.14 -4.90 12.31
C LEU A 50 -6.14 -6.16 11.43
N PRO A 51 -6.60 -7.31 11.92
CA PRO A 51 -6.71 -8.52 11.10
C PRO A 51 -7.81 -8.39 10.03
N ILE A 52 -7.56 -8.97 8.86
CA ILE A 52 -8.50 -8.99 7.72
C ILE A 52 -8.82 -10.42 7.23
N GLY A 53 -8.43 -11.43 8.02
CA GLY A 53 -8.55 -12.84 7.65
C GLY A 53 -7.34 -13.37 6.87
N ALA A 54 -7.33 -14.68 6.60
CA ALA A 54 -6.26 -15.38 5.88
C ALA A 54 -4.83 -15.12 6.42
N GLY A 55 -4.70 -14.86 7.72
CA GLY A 55 -3.42 -14.51 8.36
C GLY A 55 -2.86 -13.14 7.97
N GLN A 56 -3.64 -12.29 7.29
CA GLN A 56 -3.24 -10.97 6.84
C GLN A 56 -3.80 -9.86 7.73
N THR A 57 -3.21 -8.68 7.63
CA THR A 57 -3.61 -7.47 8.35
C THR A 57 -3.81 -6.29 7.40
N ILE A 58 -4.72 -5.37 7.76
CA ILE A 58 -4.72 -4.02 7.21
C ILE A 58 -3.68 -3.20 7.98
N SER A 59 -2.78 -2.51 7.27
CA SER A 59 -1.71 -1.72 7.87
C SER A 59 -2.23 -0.56 8.72
N GLN A 60 -1.43 -0.16 9.71
CA GLN A 60 -1.66 1.02 10.53
C GLN A 60 -1.88 2.27 9.63
N PRO A 61 -2.84 3.15 9.94
CA PRO A 61 -3.05 4.38 9.17
C PRO A 61 -1.81 5.25 9.01
N TYR A 62 -0.98 5.39 10.05
CA TYR A 62 0.33 6.06 9.95
C TYR A 62 1.21 5.45 8.86
N THR A 63 1.39 4.13 8.86
CA THR A 63 2.19 3.44 7.85
C THR A 63 1.64 3.65 6.44
N VAL A 64 0.31 3.58 6.26
CA VAL A 64 -0.34 3.87 4.97
C VAL A 64 -0.03 5.29 4.52
N ALA A 65 -0.21 6.28 5.41
CA ALA A 65 0.07 7.68 5.10
C ALA A 65 1.54 7.90 4.76
N ARG A 66 2.44 7.38 5.59
CA ARG A 66 3.89 7.55 5.47
C ARG A 66 4.42 6.93 4.18
N MET A 67 4.02 5.71 3.86
CA MET A 67 4.42 5.05 2.61
C MET A 67 3.90 5.79 1.39
N THR A 68 2.67 6.31 1.46
CA THR A 68 2.06 7.06 0.35
C THR A 68 2.77 8.40 0.13
N GLU A 69 3.13 9.11 1.21
CA GLU A 69 3.89 10.36 1.16
C GLU A 69 5.24 10.19 0.45
N LEU A 70 5.99 9.14 0.80
CA LEU A 70 7.35 8.90 0.27
C LEU A 70 7.38 8.70 -1.25
N LEU A 71 6.25 8.32 -1.85
CA LEU A 71 6.12 8.10 -3.30
C LEU A 71 5.97 9.40 -4.09
N HIS A 72 5.66 10.54 -3.45
CA HIS A 72 5.44 11.84 -4.12
C HIS A 72 4.50 11.74 -5.33
N LEU A 73 3.34 11.11 -5.13
CA LEU A 73 2.41 10.82 -6.21
C LEU A 73 1.79 12.08 -6.80
N THR A 74 1.58 12.04 -8.11
CA THR A 74 0.76 13.00 -8.86
C THR A 74 -0.43 12.29 -9.49
N PRO A 75 -1.47 13.01 -9.94
CA PRO A 75 -2.58 12.41 -10.67
C PRO A 75 -2.15 11.59 -11.90
N ASP A 76 -1.02 11.91 -12.51
CA ASP A 76 -0.51 11.23 -13.70
C ASP A 76 0.40 10.01 -13.37
N SER A 77 0.74 9.80 -12.10
CA SER A 77 1.58 8.68 -11.69
C SER A 77 0.94 7.33 -11.99
N ARG A 78 1.68 6.46 -12.68
CA ARG A 78 1.34 5.04 -12.87
C ARG A 78 1.84 4.25 -11.66
N VAL A 79 0.91 3.73 -10.87
CA VAL A 79 1.23 3.06 -9.60
C VAL A 79 1.01 1.56 -9.66
N LEU A 80 1.97 0.79 -9.15
CA LEU A 80 1.83 -0.63 -8.84
C LEU A 80 1.83 -0.85 -7.32
N GLU A 81 0.81 -1.49 -6.80
CA GLU A 81 0.74 -2.01 -5.44
C GLU A 81 0.95 -3.52 -5.44
N ILE A 82 1.80 -4.00 -4.54
CA ILE A 82 2.01 -5.41 -4.24
C ILE A 82 1.45 -5.70 -2.85
N GLY A 83 0.42 -6.54 -2.78
CA GLY A 83 -0.34 -6.87 -1.58
C GLY A 83 -1.63 -6.06 -1.48
N THR A 84 -2.63 -6.38 -2.31
CA THR A 84 -3.94 -5.72 -2.23
C THR A 84 -4.57 -5.86 -0.84
N GLY A 85 -4.50 -7.05 -0.22
CA GLY A 85 -5.07 -7.32 1.10
C GLY A 85 -6.57 -6.98 1.15
N SER A 86 -6.94 -6.05 2.05
CA SER A 86 -8.33 -5.55 2.11
C SER A 86 -8.68 -4.57 0.98
N GLY A 87 -7.69 -4.02 0.29
CA GLY A 87 -7.85 -2.96 -0.72
C GLY A 87 -7.86 -1.55 -0.13
N TYR A 88 -7.56 -1.36 1.16
CA TYR A 88 -7.59 -0.03 1.78
C TYR A 88 -6.50 0.89 1.22
N GLN A 89 -5.25 0.42 1.15
CA GLN A 89 -4.15 1.16 0.55
C GLN A 89 -4.44 1.42 -0.95
N THR A 90 -4.97 0.43 -1.67
CA THR A 90 -5.46 0.58 -3.05
C THR A 90 -6.48 1.72 -3.18
N ALA A 91 -7.45 1.79 -2.27
CA ALA A 91 -8.48 2.84 -2.29
C ALA A 91 -7.87 4.22 -2.02
N VAL A 92 -6.97 4.34 -1.04
CA VAL A 92 -6.26 5.59 -0.75
C VAL A 92 -5.49 6.07 -1.99
N LEU A 93 -4.76 5.17 -2.65
CA LEU A 93 -4.00 5.51 -3.86
C LEU A 93 -4.92 5.87 -5.02
N ALA A 94 -6.05 5.18 -5.18
CA ALA A 94 -7.05 5.46 -6.22
C ALA A 94 -7.68 6.87 -6.08
N HIS A 95 -7.66 7.49 -4.90
CA HIS A 95 -8.07 8.88 -4.73
C HIS A 95 -7.00 9.90 -5.15
N ILE A 96 -5.75 9.48 -5.32
CA ILE A 96 -4.61 10.35 -5.63
C ILE A 96 -4.25 10.28 -7.12
N VAL A 97 -4.29 9.07 -7.71
CA VAL A 97 -3.80 8.82 -9.08
C VAL A 97 -4.92 8.50 -10.07
N SER A 98 -4.67 8.76 -11.34
CA SER A 98 -5.59 8.48 -12.44
C SER A 98 -5.81 6.98 -12.67
N HIS A 99 -4.84 6.12 -12.34
CA HIS A 99 -4.97 4.66 -12.40
C HIS A 99 -3.97 3.93 -11.50
N ILE A 100 -4.44 2.89 -10.80
CA ILE A 100 -3.59 2.01 -9.99
C ILE A 100 -3.74 0.53 -10.40
N TYR A 101 -2.63 -0.17 -10.40
CA TYR A 101 -2.53 -1.62 -10.57
C TYR A 101 -2.22 -2.26 -9.23
N SER A 102 -2.92 -3.31 -8.84
CA SER A 102 -2.73 -3.99 -7.55
C SER A 102 -2.66 -5.50 -7.73
N VAL A 103 -1.64 -6.12 -7.13
CA VAL A 103 -1.39 -7.57 -7.17
C VAL A 103 -1.66 -8.17 -5.80
N GLU A 104 -2.39 -9.29 -5.78
CA GLU A 104 -2.65 -10.08 -4.58
C GLU A 104 -2.44 -11.56 -4.88
N ARG A 105 -1.86 -12.29 -3.93
CA ARG A 105 -1.58 -13.73 -4.08
C ARG A 105 -2.69 -14.62 -3.54
N ILE A 106 -3.51 -14.10 -2.62
CA ILE A 106 -4.64 -14.82 -1.99
C ILE A 106 -5.93 -14.49 -2.74
N LYS A 107 -6.47 -15.49 -3.46
CA LYS A 107 -7.64 -15.31 -4.34
C LYS A 107 -8.87 -14.75 -3.63
N SER A 108 -9.12 -15.21 -2.41
CA SER A 108 -10.28 -14.79 -1.62
C SER A 108 -10.19 -13.31 -1.22
N LEU A 109 -9.00 -12.82 -0.84
CA LEU A 109 -8.77 -11.41 -0.54
C LEU A 109 -8.88 -10.55 -1.80
N GLN A 110 -8.27 -10.97 -2.92
CA GLN A 110 -8.34 -10.26 -4.20
C GLN A 110 -9.78 -10.05 -4.65
N TRP A 111 -10.61 -11.10 -4.53
CA TRP A 111 -12.02 -11.04 -4.92
C TRP A 111 -12.82 -10.10 -4.01
N GLN A 112 -12.61 -10.18 -2.69
CA GLN A 112 -13.28 -9.31 -1.71
C GLN A 112 -12.88 -7.83 -1.90
N ALA A 113 -11.59 -7.55 -2.07
CA ALA A 113 -11.08 -6.21 -2.33
C ALA A 113 -11.68 -5.64 -3.61
N LYS A 114 -11.68 -6.40 -4.72
CA LYS A 114 -12.30 -5.99 -5.98
C LYS A 114 -13.78 -5.63 -5.82
N ARG A 115 -14.55 -6.43 -5.07
CA ARG A 115 -15.96 -6.15 -4.80
C ARG A 115 -16.14 -4.87 -3.99
N ARG A 116 -15.35 -4.69 -2.94
CA ARG A 116 -15.38 -3.51 -2.06
C ARG A 116 -15.03 -2.24 -2.81
N LEU A 117 -13.96 -2.24 -3.61
CA LEU A 117 -13.55 -1.11 -4.43
C LEU A 117 -14.64 -0.70 -5.43
N LYS A 118 -15.33 -1.68 -6.05
CA LYS A 118 -16.49 -1.42 -6.91
C LYS A 118 -17.67 -0.82 -6.14
N GLN A 119 -17.93 -1.27 -4.91
CA GLN A 119 -19.00 -0.71 -4.07
C GLN A 119 -18.70 0.74 -3.62
N LEU A 120 -17.42 1.11 -3.58
CA LEU A 120 -16.95 2.48 -3.32
C LEU A 120 -16.86 3.35 -4.58
N ASP A 121 -17.37 2.85 -5.72
CA ASP A 121 -17.37 3.57 -7.00
C ASP A 121 -15.97 3.91 -7.54
N LEU A 122 -14.96 3.12 -7.17
CA LEU A 122 -13.60 3.27 -7.67
C LEU A 122 -13.42 2.49 -8.97
N HIS A 123 -13.27 3.20 -10.09
CA HIS A 123 -13.19 2.62 -11.43
C HIS A 123 -11.79 2.63 -12.04
N ASN A 124 -10.85 3.33 -11.40
CA ASN A 124 -9.46 3.48 -11.81
C ASN A 124 -8.52 2.43 -11.20
N VAL A 125 -9.04 1.23 -10.89
CA VAL A 125 -8.28 0.14 -10.27
C VAL A 125 -8.26 -1.09 -11.15
N SER A 126 -7.07 -1.62 -11.41
CA SER A 126 -6.87 -2.94 -12.02
C SER A 126 -6.29 -3.91 -11.00
N THR A 127 -6.96 -5.02 -10.74
CA THR A 127 -6.48 -6.06 -9.82
C THR A 127 -6.01 -7.31 -10.54
N ARG A 128 -4.99 -7.99 -10.01
CA ARG A 128 -4.46 -9.25 -10.54
C ARG A 128 -4.20 -10.25 -9.42
N HIS A 129 -4.61 -11.49 -9.63
CA HIS A 129 -4.23 -12.62 -8.77
C HIS A 129 -2.92 -13.21 -9.29
N SER A 130 -1.81 -12.96 -8.60
CA SER A 130 -0.45 -13.33 -9.05
C SER A 130 0.56 -13.24 -7.92
N ASP A 131 1.78 -13.75 -8.16
CA ASP A 131 2.92 -13.56 -7.27
C ASP A 131 3.41 -12.10 -7.36
N GLY A 132 3.50 -11.45 -6.21
CA GLY A 132 3.98 -10.08 -6.07
C GLY A 132 5.48 -9.92 -6.38
N TRP A 133 6.27 -10.99 -6.24
CA TRP A 133 7.70 -10.97 -6.58
C TRP A 133 7.96 -10.68 -8.06
N GLU A 134 7.01 -11.01 -8.94
CA GLU A 134 7.13 -10.79 -10.38
C GLU A 134 6.63 -9.41 -10.83
N GLY A 135 5.96 -8.67 -9.95
CA GLY A 135 5.27 -7.42 -10.27
C GLY A 135 4.18 -7.60 -11.34
N TRP A 136 4.11 -6.66 -12.29
CA TRP A 136 3.17 -6.71 -13.39
C TRP A 136 3.78 -6.16 -14.69
N LYS A 137 4.81 -6.86 -15.20
CA LYS A 137 5.65 -6.45 -16.33
C LYS A 137 4.89 -5.83 -17.52
N VAL A 138 3.79 -6.46 -17.96
CA VAL A 138 2.99 -5.99 -19.12
C VAL A 138 2.26 -4.65 -18.90
N ARG A 139 2.25 -4.12 -17.68
CA ARG A 139 1.64 -2.82 -17.33
C ARG A 139 2.68 -1.75 -16.98
N GLY A 140 3.93 -2.15 -16.78
CA GLY A 140 5.04 -1.23 -16.51
C GLY A 140 5.50 -0.46 -17.75
N PRO A 141 6.49 0.44 -17.59
CA PRO A 141 7.10 0.83 -16.32
C PRO A 141 6.14 1.63 -15.42
N PHE A 142 6.47 1.75 -14.13
CA PHE A 142 5.69 2.45 -13.12
C PHE A 142 6.47 3.63 -12.51
N ASP A 143 5.80 4.76 -12.32
CA ASP A 143 6.36 5.91 -11.63
C ASP A 143 6.48 5.65 -10.12
N ALA A 144 5.58 4.81 -9.60
CA ALA A 144 5.60 4.40 -8.20
C ALA A 144 5.28 2.92 -8.00
N ILE A 145 6.03 2.26 -7.12
CA ILE A 145 5.74 0.91 -6.64
C ILE A 145 5.63 0.92 -5.12
N ILE A 146 4.57 0.33 -4.58
CA ILE A 146 4.38 0.17 -3.14
C ILE A 146 4.19 -1.29 -2.80
N VAL A 147 4.96 -1.80 -1.85
CA VAL A 147 4.88 -3.20 -1.41
C VAL A 147 4.44 -3.23 0.04
N THR A 148 3.31 -3.89 0.32
CA THR A 148 2.66 -3.93 1.64
C THR A 148 2.86 -5.27 2.35
N ALA A 149 3.92 -5.98 1.99
CA ALA A 149 4.42 -7.18 2.64
C ALA A 149 5.96 -7.19 2.55
N ALA A 150 6.65 -7.75 3.55
CA ALA A 150 8.11 -7.71 3.64
C ALA A 150 8.77 -8.89 2.93
N PRO A 151 9.47 -8.69 1.81
CA PRO A 151 10.46 -9.65 1.34
C PRO A 151 11.73 -9.61 2.20
N ALA A 152 12.53 -10.68 2.11
CA ALA A 152 13.84 -10.75 2.75
C ALA A 152 14.84 -9.76 2.12
N GLU A 153 14.70 -9.51 0.81
CA GLU A 153 15.53 -8.62 0.02
C GLU A 153 14.66 -7.88 -1.01
N ILE A 154 15.18 -6.78 -1.58
CA ILE A 154 14.45 -6.01 -2.60
C ILE A 154 14.28 -6.86 -3.87
N PRO A 155 13.05 -7.11 -4.36
CA PRO A 155 12.84 -7.89 -5.57
C PRO A 155 13.36 -7.17 -6.82
N GLU A 156 14.36 -7.74 -7.49
CA GLU A 156 14.97 -7.18 -8.71
C GLU A 156 13.92 -6.90 -9.80
N ALA A 157 12.96 -7.81 -9.98
CA ALA A 157 11.89 -7.64 -10.96
C ALA A 157 11.02 -6.39 -10.72
N LEU A 158 10.90 -5.92 -9.47
CA LEU A 158 10.19 -4.67 -9.18
C LEU A 158 11.06 -3.46 -9.50
N VAL A 159 12.37 -3.52 -9.21
CA VAL A 159 13.34 -2.48 -9.58
C VAL A 159 13.39 -2.30 -11.10
N GLU A 160 13.41 -3.39 -11.87
CA GLU A 160 13.36 -3.37 -13.34
C GLU A 160 12.10 -2.69 -13.89
N GLN A 161 10.99 -2.76 -13.14
CA GLN A 161 9.70 -2.19 -13.52
C GLN A 161 9.51 -0.74 -13.10
N LEU A 162 10.46 -0.14 -12.36
CA LEU A 162 10.45 1.30 -12.09
C LEU A 162 10.81 2.10 -13.34
N ALA A 163 10.04 3.15 -13.63
CA ALA A 163 10.41 4.16 -14.60
C ALA A 163 11.66 4.92 -14.15
N ASP A 164 12.33 5.60 -15.09
CA ASP A 164 13.36 6.58 -14.72
C ASP A 164 12.74 7.72 -13.90
N GLY A 165 13.36 8.09 -12.79
CA GLY A 165 12.80 8.98 -11.77
C GLY A 165 11.76 8.33 -10.85
N GLY A 166 11.45 7.05 -11.06
CA GLY A 166 10.45 6.31 -10.29
C GLY A 166 10.89 6.01 -8.85
N ARG A 167 9.89 5.83 -7.97
CA ARG A 167 10.07 5.60 -6.53
C ARG A 167 9.42 4.29 -6.11
N MET A 168 10.11 3.49 -5.29
CA MET A 168 9.52 2.32 -4.66
C MET A 168 9.63 2.40 -3.15
N VAL A 169 8.54 2.10 -2.45
CA VAL A 169 8.50 2.01 -0.99
C VAL A 169 8.12 0.60 -0.58
N LEU A 170 8.97 -0.03 0.23
CA LEU A 170 8.75 -1.39 0.70
C LEU A 170 9.39 -1.62 2.08
N PRO A 171 8.78 -2.48 2.92
CA PRO A 171 9.47 -3.04 4.07
C PRO A 171 10.46 -4.12 3.59
N VAL A 172 11.66 -4.15 4.16
CA VAL A 172 12.68 -5.18 3.87
C VAL A 172 13.17 -5.79 5.17
N GLY A 173 13.22 -7.13 5.21
CA GLY A 173 13.77 -7.92 6.30
C GLY A 173 13.00 -9.20 6.55
N GLU A 174 13.68 -10.21 7.09
CA GLU A 174 13.05 -11.49 7.45
C GLU A 174 12.04 -11.34 8.59
N GLN A 175 11.00 -12.19 8.62
CA GLN A 175 9.91 -12.12 9.61
C GLN A 175 10.38 -12.31 11.08
N ASN A 176 11.50 -13.03 11.27
CA ASN A 176 12.11 -13.29 12.57
C ASN A 176 13.26 -12.33 12.91
N GLN A 177 13.48 -11.33 12.06
CA GLN A 177 14.52 -10.32 12.22
C GLN A 177 13.89 -8.92 12.25
N SER A 178 14.73 -7.89 12.39
CA SER A 178 14.30 -6.51 12.22
C SER A 178 13.91 -6.23 10.77
N GLN A 179 12.74 -5.62 10.55
CA GLN A 179 12.35 -5.07 9.26
C GLN A 179 12.50 -3.56 9.27
N SER A 180 12.87 -2.99 8.12
CA SER A 180 12.97 -1.55 7.93
C SER A 180 12.20 -1.13 6.69
N LEU A 181 11.53 0.01 6.77
CA LEU A 181 10.92 0.64 5.61
C LEU A 181 12.04 1.29 4.78
N GLN A 182 12.07 0.96 3.50
CA GLN A 182 13.08 1.47 2.57
C GLN A 182 12.41 2.22 1.42
N LEU A 183 13.05 3.31 1.00
CA LEU A 183 12.75 4.04 -0.22
C LEU A 183 13.83 3.71 -1.25
N VAL A 184 13.42 3.24 -2.41
CA VAL A 184 14.27 2.98 -3.57
C VAL A 184 13.95 4.00 -4.65
N GLU A 185 14.96 4.68 -5.17
CA GLU A 185 14.79 5.67 -6.25
C GLU A 185 15.66 5.27 -7.44
N ARG A 186 15.10 5.41 -8.66
CA ARG A 186 15.79 5.11 -9.91
C ARG A 186 16.18 6.41 -10.63
N HIS A 187 17.45 6.50 -11.03
CA HIS A 187 18.00 7.58 -11.84
C HIS A 187 18.88 7.02 -12.96
N GLY A 188 18.27 6.76 -14.12
CA GLY A 188 18.85 6.03 -15.23
C GLY A 188 19.21 4.60 -14.82
N ASP A 189 20.51 4.32 -14.81
CA ASP A 189 21.09 3.05 -14.38
C ASP A 189 21.42 3.03 -12.88
N ASN A 190 21.31 4.17 -12.19
CA ASN A 190 21.62 4.27 -10.77
C ASN A 190 20.38 3.98 -9.92
N ILE A 191 20.57 3.15 -8.89
CA ILE A 191 19.56 2.86 -7.87
C ILE A 191 20.08 3.32 -6.51
N THR A 192 19.33 4.18 -5.85
CA THR A 192 19.62 4.61 -4.48
C THR A 192 18.61 4.01 -3.52
N VAL A 193 19.09 3.54 -2.37
CA VAL A 193 18.26 2.95 -1.32
C VAL A 193 18.47 3.72 -0.02
N THR A 194 17.37 4.23 0.54
CA THR A 194 17.36 4.97 1.81
C THR A 194 16.52 4.22 2.83
N THR A 195 17.11 3.91 3.99
CA THR A 195 16.38 3.37 5.14
C THR A 195 15.64 4.49 5.87
N ILE A 196 14.33 4.32 6.06
CA ILE A 196 13.44 5.33 6.66
C ILE A 196 13.25 5.08 8.15
N GLU A 197 12.63 3.97 8.52
CA GLU A 197 12.28 3.66 9.92
C GLU A 197 12.06 2.16 10.13
N PRO A 198 12.13 1.67 11.38
CA PRO A 198 11.74 0.29 11.72
C PRO A 198 10.23 0.08 11.49
N VAL A 199 9.86 -1.07 10.94
CA VAL A 199 8.46 -1.44 10.70
C VAL A 199 8.22 -2.92 10.96
N ARG A 200 6.96 -3.36 10.89
CA ARG A 200 6.62 -4.78 10.92
C ARG A 200 5.47 -5.11 9.99
N PHE A 201 5.71 -6.02 9.06
CA PHE A 201 4.79 -6.48 8.04
C PHE A 201 4.76 -8.01 7.97
N VAL A 202 3.67 -8.52 7.41
CA VAL A 202 3.55 -9.92 6.99
C VAL A 202 4.58 -10.23 5.88
N PRO A 203 5.05 -11.47 5.73
CA PRO A 203 6.05 -11.81 4.73
C PRO A 203 5.50 -11.74 3.30
N LEU A 204 6.30 -11.25 2.36
CA LEU A 204 6.04 -11.39 0.93
C LEU A 204 6.46 -12.80 0.47
N VAL A 205 5.49 -13.71 0.39
CA VAL A 205 5.74 -15.12 0.04
C VAL A 205 5.85 -15.29 -1.48
N LYS A 206 6.90 -16.01 -1.92
CA LYS A 206 7.21 -16.33 -3.32
C LYS A 206 6.54 -17.62 -3.77
N GLY A 207 6.20 -17.71 -5.06
CA GLY A 207 5.78 -18.94 -5.71
C GLY A 207 4.27 -19.17 -5.67
N ASP A 208 3.86 -20.39 -5.32
CA ASP A 208 2.48 -20.85 -5.47
C ASP A 208 1.45 -19.90 -4.83
N LEU A 209 0.36 -19.72 -5.56
CA LEU A 209 -0.76 -18.85 -5.17
C LEU A 209 -1.70 -19.58 -4.22
N ALA A 210 -2.38 -18.81 -3.37
CA ALA A 210 -3.36 -19.29 -2.40
C ALA A 210 -4.79 -18.83 -2.74
#